data_AF-A0A2E1AMM3-F1
#
_entry.id   AF-A0A2E1AMM3-F1
#
_cell.length_a   1.000
_cell.length_b   1.000
_cell.length_c   1.000
_cell.angle_alpha   90.00
_cell.angle_beta   90.00
_cell.angle_gamma   90.00
#
_symmetry.space_group_name_H-M   'P 1'
#
loop_
_entity.id
_entity.type
_entity.pdbx_description
1 polymer ?
#
loop_
_entity_poly.entity_id
_entity_poly.type
_entity_poly.pdbx_seq_one_letter_code
_entity_poly.pdbx_strand_id
1 'polypeptide(L)'
;MGLPITKIASWQRYRNSNTYAQDPEWETYRTLDIDPFTFIRYNFGRFRNDIYKYGLEEPPYVTSKSIYLYVDGLRLIKVSRPSDETLDIEFRNEEVAGHFANSSEVVIGNRTKYREIFDEKFNLKSYYPSKYYFTWPFNRYVLVQPKSIEI
;
A
#
# COMPACT_ATOMS: atom_id res chain seq x y z
N MET A 1 -1.68 15.13 -23.57
CA MET A 1 -2.38 15.71 -22.41
C MET A 1 -2.90 14.54 -21.57
N GLY A 2 -2.41 14.38 -20.35
CA GLY A 2 -2.82 13.27 -19.47
C GLY A 2 -4.26 13.46 -18.99
N LEU A 3 -5.03 12.37 -18.91
CA LEU A 3 -6.39 12.40 -18.36
C LEU A 3 -6.35 12.95 -16.92
N PRO A 4 -7.29 13.82 -16.53
CA PRO A 4 -7.32 14.37 -15.18
C PRO A 4 -7.56 13.23 -14.19
N ILE A 5 -6.72 13.12 -13.17
CA ILE A 5 -6.91 12.09 -12.14
C ILE A 5 -8.20 12.38 -11.40
N THR A 6 -9.14 11.44 -11.33
CA THR A 6 -10.48 11.72 -10.77
C THR A 6 -10.79 10.94 -9.50
N LYS A 7 -10.30 9.70 -9.38
CA LYS A 7 -10.68 8.77 -8.33
C LYS A 7 -9.49 7.97 -7.84
N ILE A 8 -9.39 7.79 -6.52
CA ILE A 8 -8.46 6.86 -5.89
C ILE A 8 -9.26 5.94 -4.96
N ALA A 9 -8.98 4.65 -4.99
CA ALA A 9 -9.66 3.68 -4.14
C ALA A 9 -8.70 2.61 -3.60
N SER A 10 -8.90 2.24 -2.33
CA SER A 10 -8.24 1.10 -1.71
C SER A 10 -9.17 -0.10 -1.75
N TRP A 11 -8.65 -1.22 -2.23
CA TRP A 11 -9.37 -2.48 -2.35
C TRP A 11 -8.64 -3.57 -1.61
N GLN A 12 -9.39 -4.55 -1.11
CA GLN A 12 -8.83 -5.77 -0.53
C GLN A 12 -9.31 -7.00 -1.27
N ARG A 13 -8.53 -8.07 -1.18
CA ARG A 13 -8.90 -9.40 -1.64
C ARG A 13 -8.88 -10.34 -0.46
N TYR A 14 -9.96 -11.09 -0.26
CA TYR A 14 -10.09 -11.95 0.91
C TYR A 14 -9.17 -13.19 0.85
N ARG A 15 -8.74 -13.68 2.00
CA ARG A 15 -7.90 -14.88 2.13
C ARG A 15 -8.62 -16.14 1.65
N ASN A 16 -9.93 -16.18 1.89
CA ASN A 16 -10.78 -17.36 1.65
C ASN A 16 -11.40 -17.38 0.25
N SER A 17 -11.21 -16.34 -0.57
CA SER A 17 -11.75 -16.30 -1.92
C SER A 17 -10.78 -15.62 -2.88
N ASN A 18 -10.74 -16.11 -4.12
CA ASN A 18 -10.03 -15.41 -5.18
C ASN A 18 -10.74 -14.13 -5.63
N THR A 19 -11.88 -13.77 -5.01
CA THR A 19 -12.68 -12.59 -5.31
C THR A 19 -12.21 -11.36 -4.53
N TYR A 20 -12.33 -10.20 -5.17
CA TYR A 20 -12.16 -8.91 -4.51
C TYR A 20 -13.29 -8.68 -3.51
N ALA A 21 -13.05 -7.80 -2.53
CA ALA A 21 -14.14 -7.24 -1.74
C ALA A 21 -15.19 -6.62 -2.67
N GLN A 22 -16.46 -6.71 -2.27
CA GLN A 22 -17.58 -6.20 -3.04
C GLN A 22 -17.47 -4.67 -3.23
N ASP A 23 -17.03 -3.99 -2.17
CA ASP A 23 -16.84 -2.55 -2.13
C ASP A 23 -15.37 -2.21 -1.79
N PRO A 24 -14.86 -1.04 -2.24
CA PRO A 24 -13.58 -0.55 -1.78
C PRO A 24 -13.63 -0.26 -0.28
N GLU A 25 -12.51 -0.48 0.41
CA GLU A 25 -12.39 -0.10 1.83
C GLU A 25 -12.55 1.41 2.00
N TRP A 26 -12.02 2.15 1.02
CA TRP A 26 -12.34 3.55 0.87
C TRP A 26 -12.14 4.01 -0.57
N GLU A 27 -12.88 5.04 -0.93
CA GLU A 27 -12.70 5.76 -2.17
C GLU A 27 -12.70 7.27 -1.92
N THR A 28 -11.89 7.99 -2.70
CA THR A 28 -11.79 9.44 -2.66
C THR A 28 -11.90 9.96 -4.10
N TYR A 29 -12.70 10.99 -4.29
CA TYR A 29 -12.79 11.72 -5.56
C TYR A 29 -12.03 13.04 -5.45
N ARG A 30 -11.32 13.41 -6.51
CA ARG A 30 -10.61 14.69 -6.56
C ARG A 30 -11.62 15.80 -6.78
N THR A 31 -11.60 16.79 -5.90
CA THR A 31 -12.32 18.06 -6.09
C THR A 31 -11.49 18.99 -7.01
N LEU A 32 -12.15 19.88 -7.76
CA LEU A 32 -11.49 20.69 -8.79
C LEU A 32 -10.43 21.65 -8.24
N ASP A 33 -10.54 22.02 -6.98
CA ASP A 33 -9.66 22.91 -6.21
C ASP A 33 -8.33 22.28 -5.79
N ILE A 34 -8.22 20.95 -5.84
CA ILE A 34 -7.00 20.23 -5.48
C ILE A 34 -6.27 19.78 -6.75
N ASP A 35 -4.99 20.13 -6.88
CA ASP A 35 -4.19 19.66 -8.00
C ASP A 35 -3.98 18.14 -7.95
N PRO A 36 -3.85 17.47 -9.12
CA PRO A 36 -3.70 16.00 -9.16
C PRO A 36 -2.51 15.46 -8.37
N PHE A 37 -1.39 16.17 -8.28
CA PHE A 37 -0.19 15.68 -7.60
C PHE A 37 -0.38 15.69 -6.08
N THR A 38 -0.92 16.78 -5.53
CA THR A 38 -1.26 16.88 -4.11
C THR A 38 -2.31 15.83 -3.75
N PHE A 39 -3.32 15.65 -4.60
CA PHE A 39 -4.35 14.63 -4.41
C PHE A 39 -3.78 13.21 -4.32
N ILE A 40 -2.87 12.84 -5.23
CA ILE A 40 -2.18 11.53 -5.17
C ILE A 40 -1.36 11.40 -3.89
N ARG A 41 -0.52 12.39 -3.57
CA ARG A 41 0.39 12.34 -2.42
C ARG A 41 -0.36 12.16 -1.11
N TYR A 42 -1.48 12.87 -0.93
CA TYR A 42 -2.32 12.71 0.25
C TYR A 42 -2.86 11.27 0.36
N ASN A 43 -3.37 10.70 -0.74
CA ASN A 43 -3.91 9.35 -0.72
C ASN A 43 -2.80 8.27 -0.61
N PHE A 44 -1.57 8.55 -1.01
CA PHE A 44 -0.41 7.69 -0.71
C PHE A 44 -0.12 7.65 0.78
N GLY A 45 -0.14 8.80 1.46
CA GLY A 45 -0.02 8.85 2.93
C GLY A 45 -1.17 8.12 3.64
N ARG A 46 -2.39 8.18 3.10
CA ARG A 46 -3.53 7.38 3.58
C ARG A 46 -3.28 5.88 3.40
N PHE A 47 -2.89 5.45 2.20
CA PHE A 47 -2.65 4.05 1.89
C PHE A 47 -1.48 3.48 2.72
N ARG A 48 -0.47 4.27 3.08
CA ARG A 48 0.59 3.82 3.99
C ARG A 48 0.05 3.35 5.35
N ASN A 49 -0.97 4.03 5.89
CA ASN A 49 -1.63 3.58 7.11
C ASN A 49 -2.35 2.23 6.91
N ASP A 50 -2.90 1.99 5.72
CA ASP A 50 -3.49 0.68 5.40
C ASP A 50 -2.44 -0.42 5.37
N ILE A 51 -1.23 -0.13 4.86
CA ILE A 51 -0.10 -1.06 4.89
C ILE A 51 0.25 -1.44 6.34
N TYR A 52 0.27 -0.47 7.25
CA TYR A 52 0.53 -0.74 8.67
C TYR A 52 -0.53 -1.64 9.29
N LYS A 53 -1.81 -1.31 9.10
CA LYS A 53 -2.91 -2.12 9.61
C LYS A 53 -2.92 -3.52 8.99
N TYR A 54 -2.70 -3.62 7.69
CA TYR A 54 -2.60 -4.88 6.97
C TYR A 54 -1.46 -5.75 7.50
N GLY A 55 -0.28 -5.17 7.72
CA GLY A 55 0.86 -5.88 8.31
C GLY A 55 0.63 -6.36 9.74
N LEU A 56 -0.07 -5.55 10.54
CA LEU A 56 -0.43 -5.89 11.91
C LEU A 56 -1.65 -6.81 12.04
N GLU A 57 -2.29 -7.17 10.93
CA GLU A 57 -3.56 -7.93 10.90
C GLU A 57 -4.68 -7.22 11.68
N GLU A 58 -4.71 -5.90 11.61
CA GLU A 58 -5.72 -5.07 12.27
C GLU A 58 -6.94 -4.86 11.37
N PRO A 59 -8.15 -4.71 11.94
CA PRO A 59 -9.34 -4.34 11.17
C PRO A 59 -9.11 -3.07 10.34
N PRO A 60 -9.55 -3.06 9.06
CA PRO A 60 -10.44 -4.01 8.38
C PRO A 60 -9.74 -5.21 7.71
N TYR A 61 -8.42 -5.33 7.83
CA TYR A 61 -7.60 -6.18 6.95
C TYR A 61 -7.27 -7.57 7.50
N VAL A 62 -7.85 -7.95 8.64
CA VAL A 62 -7.63 -9.24 9.32
C VAL A 62 -7.78 -10.45 8.38
N THR A 63 -8.75 -10.38 7.47
CA THR A 63 -9.11 -11.49 6.56
C THR A 63 -8.55 -11.30 5.15
N SER A 64 -7.65 -10.35 4.96
CA SER A 64 -7.18 -9.95 3.64
C SER A 64 -5.91 -10.68 3.22
N LYS A 65 -5.93 -11.22 2.00
CA LYS A 65 -4.78 -11.82 1.33
C LYS A 65 -3.82 -10.77 0.76
N SER A 66 -4.39 -9.64 0.37
CA SER A 66 -3.69 -8.54 -0.26
C SER A 66 -4.57 -7.31 -0.30
N ILE A 67 -3.95 -6.14 -0.27
CA ILE A 67 -4.57 -4.83 -0.48
C ILE A 67 -3.99 -4.15 -1.71
N TYR A 68 -4.76 -3.25 -2.30
CA TYR A 68 -4.45 -2.62 -3.57
C TYR A 68 -4.83 -1.15 -3.56
N LEU A 69 -4.00 -0.32 -4.17
CA LEU A 69 -4.33 1.07 -4.47
C LEU A 69 -4.58 1.22 -5.97
N TYR A 70 -5.77 1.70 -6.32
CA TYR A 70 -6.18 2.01 -7.69
C TYR A 70 -6.37 3.51 -7.87
N VAL A 71 -5.94 4.03 -9.01
CA VAL A 71 -6.18 5.41 -9.45
C VAL A 71 -6.86 5.35 -10.81
N ASP A 72 -8.09 5.86 -10.90
CA ASP A 72 -8.95 5.79 -12.10
C ASP A 72 -9.02 4.39 -12.74
N GLY A 73 -9.11 3.35 -11.90
CA GLY A 73 -9.16 1.95 -12.34
C GLY A 73 -7.79 1.33 -12.69
N LEU A 74 -6.70 2.09 -12.64
CA LEU A 74 -5.34 1.59 -12.80
C LEU A 74 -4.71 1.22 -11.45
N ARG A 75 -4.30 -0.04 -11.30
CA ARG A 75 -3.55 -0.51 -10.11
C ARG A 75 -2.19 0.17 -10.05
N LEU A 76 -1.92 0.89 -8.96
CA LEU A 76 -0.63 1.54 -8.71
C LEU A 76 0.22 0.78 -7.70
N ILE A 77 -0.40 0.26 -6.63
CA ILE A 77 0.31 -0.44 -5.55
C ILE A 77 -0.47 -1.71 -5.21
N LYS A 78 0.25 -2.79 -4.93
CA LYS A 78 -0.27 -4.00 -4.31
C LYS A 78 0.59 -4.33 -3.10
N VAL A 79 -0.06 -4.67 -1.99
CA VAL A 79 0.61 -5.26 -0.83
C VAL A 79 0.04 -6.64 -0.61
N SER A 80 0.90 -7.63 -0.46
CA SER A 80 0.50 -9.00 -0.17
C SER A 80 1.40 -9.61 0.89
N ARG A 81 0.92 -10.67 1.54
CA ARG A 81 1.66 -11.36 2.60
C ARG A 81 1.92 -12.81 2.17
N PRO A 82 3.02 -13.09 1.45
CA PRO A 82 3.33 -14.45 1.01
C PRO A 82 3.60 -15.42 2.17
N SER A 83 4.09 -14.94 3.31
CA SER A 83 4.28 -15.70 4.55
C SER A 83 3.86 -14.86 5.75
N ASP A 84 3.56 -15.49 6.89
CA ASP A 84 3.09 -14.80 8.11
C ASP A 84 4.09 -13.79 8.69
N GLU A 85 5.25 -13.57 8.08
CA GLU A 85 6.21 -12.58 8.58
C GLU A 85 6.71 -11.64 7.48
N THR A 86 6.30 -11.86 6.23
CA THR A 86 6.78 -11.09 5.08
C THR A 86 5.69 -10.34 4.38
N LEU A 87 5.83 -9.02 4.32
CA LEU A 87 5.05 -8.14 3.45
C LEU A 87 5.81 -7.90 2.15
N ASP A 88 5.12 -8.15 1.04
CA ASP A 88 5.56 -7.90 -0.33
C ASP A 88 4.79 -6.69 -0.89
N ILE A 89 5.50 -5.60 -1.18
CA ILE A 89 4.93 -4.38 -1.78
C ILE A 89 5.40 -4.26 -3.23
N GLU A 90 4.45 -4.32 -4.15
CA GLU A 90 4.63 -4.15 -5.59
C GLU A 90 4.11 -2.77 -6.02
N PHE A 91 4.92 -2.03 -6.77
CA PHE A 91 4.58 -0.74 -7.35
C PHE A 91 4.50 -0.85 -8.87
N ARG A 92 3.63 -0.07 -9.52
CA ARG A 92 3.47 -0.09 -10.97
C ARG A 92 4.75 0.29 -11.72
N ASN A 93 5.48 1.28 -11.23
CA ASN A 93 6.75 1.74 -11.80
C ASN A 93 7.59 2.45 -10.72
N GLU A 94 8.82 2.82 -11.08
CA GLU A 94 9.75 3.51 -10.16
C GLU A 94 9.25 4.90 -9.75
N GLU A 95 8.53 5.58 -10.63
CA GLU A 95 7.95 6.90 -10.38
C GLU A 95 6.92 6.85 -9.24
N VAL A 96 5.99 5.89 -9.29
CA VAL A 96 5.00 5.65 -8.23
C VAL A 96 5.71 5.29 -6.93
N ALA A 97 6.75 4.45 -6.98
CA ALA A 97 7.54 4.11 -5.79
C ALA A 97 8.23 5.35 -5.19
N GLY A 98 8.84 6.20 -6.02
CA GLY A 98 9.48 7.43 -5.59
C GLY A 98 8.49 8.45 -5.01
N HIS A 99 7.33 8.63 -5.64
CA HIS A 99 6.28 9.50 -5.10
C HIS A 99 5.68 8.95 -3.81
N PHE A 100 5.50 7.63 -3.72
CA PHE A 100 5.02 6.99 -2.49
C PHE A 100 6.04 7.16 -1.37
N ALA A 101 7.33 6.93 -1.59
CA ALA A 101 8.38 7.11 -0.58
C ALA A 101 8.44 8.55 -0.06
N ASN A 102 8.30 9.53 -0.95
CA ASN A 102 8.32 10.96 -0.60
C ASN A 102 6.97 11.51 -0.11
N SER A 103 5.91 10.70 -0.10
CA SER A 103 4.62 11.13 0.44
C SER A 103 4.67 11.17 1.97
N SER A 104 4.20 12.27 2.54
CA SER A 104 4.02 12.38 3.99
C SER A 104 2.87 11.49 4.42
N GLU A 105 3.02 10.85 5.57
CA GLU A 105 1.89 10.17 6.22
C GLU A 105 0.77 11.16 6.52
N VAL A 106 -0.46 10.75 6.23
CA VAL A 106 -1.64 11.47 6.68
C VAL A 106 -1.91 11.04 8.12
N VAL A 107 -1.36 11.81 9.07
CA VAL A 107 -1.51 11.57 10.51
C VAL A 107 -2.75 12.32 11.00
N ILE A 108 -3.89 11.62 11.05
CA ILE A 108 -5.10 12.13 11.70
C ILE A 108 -5.42 11.17 12.85
N GLY A 109 -5.38 11.67 14.10
CA GLY A 109 -5.84 11.02 15.33
C GLY A 109 -5.25 9.64 15.65
N ASN A 110 -4.41 9.51 16.70
CA ASN A 110 -3.88 8.24 17.25
C ASN A 110 -3.25 7.22 16.27
N ARG A 111 -3.08 7.54 14.98
CA ARG A 111 -2.51 6.64 13.96
C ARG A 111 -1.01 6.41 14.07
N THR A 112 -0.30 7.26 14.82
CA THR A 112 1.11 7.04 15.20
C THR A 112 1.31 5.71 15.91
N LYS A 113 0.34 5.25 16.70
CA LYS A 113 0.39 3.96 17.40
C LYS A 113 0.60 2.78 16.47
N TYR A 114 -0.08 2.74 15.32
CA TYR A 114 0.08 1.62 14.38
C TYR A 114 1.44 1.65 13.70
N ARG A 115 1.98 2.83 13.41
CA ARG A 115 3.33 2.96 12.87
C ARG A 115 4.37 2.49 13.88
N GLU A 116 4.29 2.94 15.13
CA GLU A 116 5.25 2.55 16.17
C GLU A 116 5.26 1.02 16.38
N ILE A 117 4.08 0.41 16.54
CA ILE A 117 3.96 -1.06 16.69
C ILE A 117 4.46 -1.78 15.42
N PHE A 118 4.19 -1.21 14.24
CA PHE A 118 4.67 -1.77 12.98
C PHE A 118 6.20 -1.70 12.91
N ASP A 119 6.80 -0.55 13.19
CA ASP A 119 8.25 -0.32 13.18
C ASP A 119 8.97 -1.14 14.27
N GLU A 120 8.28 -1.50 15.36
CA GLU A 120 8.77 -2.46 16.37
C GLU A 120 8.84 -3.89 15.82
N LYS A 121 7.76 -4.37 15.18
CA LYS A 121 7.64 -5.76 14.68
C LYS A 121 8.39 -6.01 13.37
N PHE A 122 8.54 -4.98 12.56
CA PHE A 122 8.95 -5.09 11.17
C PHE A 122 10.14 -4.19 10.86
N ASN A 123 11.17 -4.76 10.23
CA ASN A 123 12.19 -3.95 9.59
C ASN A 123 11.79 -3.71 8.13
N LEU A 124 11.51 -2.46 7.78
CA LEU A 124 11.37 -2.04 6.39
C LEU A 124 12.75 -2.08 5.71
N LYS A 125 13.08 -3.20 5.07
CA LYS A 125 14.22 -3.27 4.15
C LYS A 125 13.76 -2.77 2.77
N SER A 126 14.22 -1.58 2.39
CA SER A 126 14.10 -1.09 1.01
C SER A 126 14.86 -2.04 0.08
N TYR A 127 14.15 -2.81 -0.74
CA TYR A 127 14.76 -3.72 -1.70
C TYR A 127 14.69 -3.11 -3.11
N TYR A 128 15.82 -3.10 -3.82
CA TYR A 128 15.98 -2.57 -5.18
C TYR A 128 15.69 -3.66 -6.24
N PRO A 129 15.41 -3.30 -7.51
CA PRO A 129 14.54 -4.05 -8.40
C PRO A 129 15.00 -5.48 -8.67
N SER A 130 14.05 -6.40 -8.57
CA SER A 130 14.23 -7.79 -8.96
C SER A 130 14.47 -7.92 -10.47
N LYS A 131 15.48 -8.69 -10.89
CA LYS A 131 15.71 -9.08 -12.30
C LYS A 131 14.72 -10.14 -12.82
N TYR A 132 13.73 -10.56 -12.02
CA TYR A 132 12.77 -11.58 -12.42
C TYR A 132 11.68 -10.99 -13.35
N TYR A 133 11.85 -11.26 -14.65
CA TYR A 133 10.94 -10.95 -15.77
C TYR A 133 9.47 -11.40 -15.57
N PHE A 134 9.16 -12.20 -14.56
CA PHE A 134 7.81 -12.75 -14.32
C PHE A 134 6.84 -11.80 -13.60
N THR A 135 7.25 -10.56 -13.28
CA THR A 135 6.41 -9.58 -12.58
C THR A 135 5.94 -8.43 -13.46
N TRP A 136 5.98 -8.56 -14.79
CA TRP A 136 5.46 -7.55 -15.70
C TRP A 136 3.96 -7.30 -15.44
N PRO A 137 3.46 -6.05 -15.22
CA PRO A 137 4.13 -4.73 -15.26
C PRO A 137 4.31 -4.07 -13.86
N PHE A 138 4.88 -4.75 -12.87
CA PHE A 138 5.08 -4.25 -11.52
C PHE A 138 6.49 -4.54 -11.00
N ASN A 139 7.06 -3.57 -10.31
CA ASN A 139 8.34 -3.71 -9.63
C ASN A 139 8.10 -3.99 -8.14
N ARG A 140 8.71 -5.06 -7.63
CA ARG A 140 8.70 -5.44 -6.21
C ARG A 140 9.76 -4.64 -5.45
N TYR A 141 9.38 -3.96 -4.36
CA TYR A 141 10.29 -3.03 -3.65
C TYR A 141 10.41 -3.22 -2.13
N VAL A 142 9.54 -4.01 -1.48
CA VAL A 142 9.67 -4.22 -0.02
C VAL A 142 9.50 -5.70 0.31
N LEU A 143 10.51 -6.24 0.99
CA LEU A 143 10.42 -7.48 1.77
C LEU A 143 10.53 -7.04 3.23
N VAL A 144 9.42 -7.07 3.94
CA VAL A 144 9.47 -6.89 5.38
C VAL A 144 9.89 -8.22 5.99
N GLN A 145 10.94 -8.24 6.82
CA GLN A 145 11.30 -9.42 7.62
C GLN A 145 10.99 -9.09 9.09
N PRO A 146 10.57 -10.07 9.89
CA PRO A 146 10.44 -9.88 11.33
C PRO A 146 11.82 -9.49 11.87
N LYS A 147 11.87 -8.60 12.88
CA LYS A 147 13.11 -8.41 13.62
C LYS A 147 13.45 -9.76 14.26
N SER A 148 14.55 -10.38 13.84
CA SER A 148 15.08 -11.56 14.52
C SER A 148 15.25 -11.22 15.99
N ILE A 149 14.64 -12.02 16.88
CA ILE A 149 15.04 -12.07 18.28
C ILE A 149 16.48 -12.59 18.24
N GLU A 150 17.47 -11.76 18.54
CA GLU A 150 18.79 -12.25 18.91
C GLU A 150 18.59 -13.16 20.13
N ILE A 151 18.86 -14.46 19.95
CA ILE A 151 18.93 -15.44 21.03
C ILE A 151 20.30 -15.27 21.70
#